data_AF-A0A3D9L791-F1
#
_entry.id   AF-A0A3D9L791-F1
#
_cell.length_a   1.000
_cell.length_b   1.000
_cell.length_c   1.000
_cell.angle_alpha   90.00
_cell.angle_beta   90.00
_cell.angle_gamma   90.00
#
_symmetry.space_group_name_H-M   'P 1'
#
loop_
_entity.id
_entity.type
_entity.pdbx_description
1 polymer ?
#
loop_
_entity_poly.entity_id
_entity_poly.type
_entity_poly.pdbx_seq_one_letter_code
_entity_poly.pdbx_strand_id
1 'polypeptide(L)'
;MESAIYALLGTLVGGFISFLLQRQKFQQDLKLRQQQDKTDFMAETTTHHFLSHKSFTDRSFESLQKHLGGFSDDELRKILVRAGAIRTYRKDGSEWWRLLSRMDEYIEKKRQKQ
;
A
#
# COMPACT_ATOMS: atom_id res chain seq x y z
N MET A 1 -3.96 -46.63 -29.14
CA MET A 1 -3.16 -46.13 -28.00
C MET A 1 -2.26 -44.97 -28.41
N GLU A 2 -1.63 -44.99 -29.59
CA GLU A 2 -0.76 -43.90 -30.08
C GLU A 2 -1.46 -42.54 -30.18
N SER A 3 -2.70 -42.49 -30.69
CA SER A 3 -3.49 -41.26 -30.79
C SER A 3 -3.75 -40.57 -29.43
N ALA A 4 -3.93 -41.35 -28.37
CA ALA A 4 -4.13 -40.82 -27.02
C ALA A 4 -2.83 -40.19 -26.46
N ILE A 5 -1.67 -40.76 -26.78
CA ILE A 5 -0.36 -40.26 -26.37
C ILE A 5 -0.06 -38.91 -27.05
N TYR A 6 -0.36 -38.80 -28.35
CA TYR A 6 -0.20 -37.53 -29.08
C TYR A 6 -1.13 -36.42 -28.58
N ALA A 7 -2.38 -36.76 -28.22
CA ALA A 7 -3.30 -35.79 -27.62
C ALA A 7 -2.80 -35.29 -26.26
N LEU A 8 -2.30 -36.19 -25.41
CA LEU A 8 -1.76 -35.86 -24.09
C LEU A 8 -0.50 -34.98 -24.18
N LEU A 9 0.39 -35.30 -25.11
CA LEU A 9 1.57 -34.47 -25.43
C LEU A 9 1.15 -33.07 -25.91
N GLY A 10 0.16 -32.98 -26.79
CA GLY A 10 -0.37 -31.70 -27.26
C GLY A 10 -0.94 -30.84 -26.13
N THR A 11 -1.70 -31.44 -25.21
CA THR A 11 -2.24 -30.75 -24.03
C THR A 11 -1.15 -30.33 -23.06
N LEU A 12 -0.12 -31.15 -22.84
CA LEU A 12 1.00 -30.81 -21.96
C LEU A 12 1.82 -29.64 -22.52
N VAL A 13 2.15 -29.67 -23.81
CA VAL A 13 2.90 -28.60 -24.48
C VAL A 13 2.06 -27.32 -24.53
N GLY A 14 0.78 -27.42 -24.92
CA GLY A 14 -0.13 -26.28 -24.94
C GLY A 14 -0.31 -25.66 -23.55
N GLY A 15 -0.54 -26.49 -22.53
CA GLY A 15 -0.65 -26.05 -21.14
C GLY A 15 0.62 -25.40 -20.61
N PHE A 16 1.78 -25.96 -20.94
CA PHE A 16 3.08 -25.37 -20.56
C PHE A 16 3.30 -24.01 -21.20
N ILE A 17 3.05 -23.86 -22.50
CA ILE A 17 3.15 -22.58 -23.21
C ILE A 17 2.13 -21.57 -22.64
N SER A 18 0.89 -21.99 -22.41
CA SER A 18 -0.14 -21.15 -21.79
C SER A 18 0.27 -20.68 -20.39
N PHE A 19 0.86 -21.55 -19.57
CA PHE A 19 1.34 -21.19 -18.24
C PHE A 19 2.44 -20.12 -18.30
N LEU A 20 3.42 -20.26 -19.21
CA LEU A 20 4.48 -19.28 -19.40
C LEU A 20 3.93 -17.92 -19.85
N LEU A 21 3.03 -17.91 -20.84
CA LEU A 21 2.39 -16.69 -21.34
C LEU A 21 1.53 -16.01 -20.26
N GLN A 22 0.79 -16.78 -19.48
CA GLN A 22 -0.04 -16.26 -18.39
C GLN A 22 0.81 -15.63 -17.29
N ARG A 23 1.95 -16.24 -16.95
CA ARG A 23 2.89 -15.67 -15.98
C ARG A 23 3.47 -14.34 -16.48
N GLN A 24 3.76 -14.23 -17.76
CA GLN A 24 4.25 -12.99 -18.37
C GLN A 24 3.17 -11.90 -18.39
N LYS A 25 1.95 -12.22 -18.81
CA LYS A 25 0.81 -11.29 -18.79
C LYS A 25 0.50 -10.79 -17.39
N PHE A 26 0.50 -11.67 -16.38
CA PHE A 26 0.24 -11.28 -15.01
C PHE A 26 1.21 -10.21 -14.49
N GLN A 27 2.50 -10.34 -14.83
CA GLN A 27 3.51 -9.34 -14.47
C GLN A 27 3.30 -8.00 -15.20
N GLN A 28 2.85 -8.05 -16.45
CA GLN A 28 2.51 -6.84 -17.22
C GLN A 28 1.26 -6.16 -16.68
N ASP A 29 0.23 -6.92 -16.33
CA ASP A 29 -1.02 -6.42 -15.76
C ASP A 29 -0.77 -5.71 -14.43
N LEU A 30 0.07 -6.29 -13.56
CA LEU A 30 0.49 -5.63 -12.32
C LEU A 30 1.17 -4.29 -12.57
N LYS A 31 2.09 -4.23 -13.55
CA LYS A 31 2.75 -2.97 -13.93
C LYS A 31 1.77 -1.97 -14.52
N LEU A 32 0.84 -2.40 -15.36
CA LEU A 32 -0.19 -1.55 -15.95
C LEU A 32 -1.11 -0.97 -14.88
N ARG A 33 -1.55 -1.79 -13.90
CA ARG A 33 -2.33 -1.32 -12.74
C ARG A 33 -1.56 -0.26 -11.95
N GLN A 34 -0.29 -0.53 -11.65
CA GLN A 34 0.57 0.46 -10.99
C GLN A 34 0.73 1.74 -11.82
N GLN A 35 0.76 1.65 -13.15
CA GLN A 35 0.88 2.80 -14.04
C GLN A 35 -0.41 3.62 -14.15
N GLN A 36 -1.57 2.97 -14.16
CA GLN A 36 -2.88 3.64 -14.19
C GLN A 36 -3.15 4.38 -12.87
N ASP A 37 -2.76 3.78 -11.74
CA ASP A 37 -2.96 4.33 -10.40
C ASP A 37 -1.72 5.07 -9.86
N LYS A 38 -0.82 5.50 -10.75
CA LYS A 38 0.47 6.10 -10.39
C LYS A 38 0.35 7.22 -9.36
N THR A 39 -0.62 8.12 -9.53
CA THR A 39 -0.80 9.27 -8.63
C THR A 39 -1.19 8.81 -7.23
N ASP A 40 -2.19 7.93 -7.14
CA ASP A 40 -2.70 7.38 -5.88
C ASP A 40 -1.64 6.54 -5.17
N PHE A 41 -0.99 5.64 -5.91
CA PHE A 41 0.05 4.76 -5.39
C PHE A 41 1.28 5.55 -4.92
N MET A 42 1.66 6.62 -5.62
CA MET A 42 2.75 7.50 -5.19
C MET A 42 2.35 8.32 -3.96
N ALA A 43 1.10 8.78 -3.87
CA ALA A 43 0.60 9.50 -2.70
C ALA A 43 0.61 8.59 -1.45
N GLU A 44 0.17 7.35 -1.58
CA GLU A 44 0.23 6.34 -0.52
C GLU A 44 1.66 6.01 -0.11
N THR A 45 2.53 5.76 -1.09
CA THR A 45 3.95 5.43 -0.84
C THR A 45 4.64 6.58 -0.10
N THR A 46 4.38 7.81 -0.52
CA THR A 46 4.94 9.02 0.11
C THR A 46 4.39 9.18 1.53
N THR A 47 3.09 8.97 1.72
CA THR A 47 2.43 9.01 3.02
C THR A 47 3.00 7.96 3.98
N HIS A 48 3.13 6.73 3.52
CA HIS A 48 3.71 5.63 4.29
C HIS A 48 5.16 5.95 4.67
N HIS A 49 5.98 6.42 3.74
CA HIS A 49 7.36 6.82 4.00
C HIS A 49 7.43 7.94 5.06
N PHE A 50 6.60 8.97 4.92
CA PHE A 50 6.58 10.12 5.82
C PHE A 50 6.13 9.77 7.25
N LEU A 51 5.14 8.88 7.37
CA LEU A 51 4.66 8.35 8.66
C LEU A 51 5.56 7.25 9.23
N SER A 52 6.47 6.66 8.45
CA SER A 52 7.45 5.66 8.92
C SER A 52 8.68 6.28 9.58
N HIS A 53 8.77 7.61 9.62
CA HIS A 53 9.95 8.30 10.15
C HIS A 53 10.20 7.98 11.64
N LYS A 54 11.45 7.66 12.00
CA LYS A 54 11.82 7.14 13.34
C LYS A 54 11.54 8.09 14.51
N SER A 55 11.69 9.39 14.29
CA SER A 55 11.54 10.38 15.36
C SER A 55 10.10 10.55 15.84
N PHE A 56 9.10 10.36 14.96
CA PHE A 56 7.70 10.65 15.25
C PHE A 56 6.84 9.44 14.90
N THR A 57 6.16 8.87 15.91
CA THR A 57 5.21 7.75 15.74
C THR A 57 3.87 8.20 15.20
N ASP A 58 3.52 9.46 15.42
CA ASP A 58 2.28 10.12 15.06
C ASP A 58 2.58 11.54 14.56
N ARG A 59 1.75 12.05 13.64
CA ARG A 59 1.87 13.40 13.07
C ARG A 59 0.50 14.07 13.03
N SER A 60 0.46 15.40 13.22
CA SER A 60 -0.77 16.16 13.07
C SER A 60 -1.23 16.16 11.61
N PHE A 61 -2.54 16.21 11.40
CA PHE A 61 -3.13 16.30 10.07
C PHE A 61 -2.66 17.56 9.32
N GLU A 62 -2.59 18.69 10.01
CA GLU A 62 -2.05 19.94 9.46
C GLU A 62 -0.61 19.78 8.93
N SER A 63 0.24 19.07 9.68
CA SER A 63 1.61 18.77 9.24
C SER A 63 1.61 17.90 7.98
N LEU A 64 0.76 16.88 7.93
CA LEU A 64 0.63 16.00 6.76
C LEU A 64 0.15 16.76 5.53
N GLN A 65 -0.88 17.61 5.70
CA GLN A 65 -1.43 18.44 4.63
C GLN A 65 -0.38 19.38 4.04
N LYS A 66 0.43 20.02 4.90
CA LYS A 66 1.50 20.93 4.45
C LYS A 66 2.60 20.22 3.66
N HIS A 67 2.96 18.99 4.02
CA HIS A 67 4.08 18.27 3.38
C HIS A 67 3.67 17.44 2.16
N LEU A 68 2.48 16.84 2.18
CA LEU A 68 1.98 16.03 1.06
C LEU A 68 1.37 16.92 -0.02
N GLY A 69 0.61 17.96 0.35
CA GLY A 69 0.08 18.98 -0.56
C GLY A 69 -0.81 18.44 -1.69
N GLY A 70 -1.49 19.32 -2.42
CA GLY A 70 -2.17 18.94 -3.68
C GLY A 70 -3.43 18.07 -3.56
N PHE A 71 -3.87 17.75 -2.34
CA PHE A 71 -5.10 16.99 -2.07
C PHE A 71 -6.03 17.82 -1.19
N SER A 72 -7.34 17.67 -1.39
CA SER A 72 -8.33 18.14 -0.42
C SER A 72 -8.21 17.37 0.90
N ASP A 73 -8.76 17.92 1.98
CA ASP A 73 -8.69 17.26 3.28
C ASP A 73 -9.25 15.84 3.25
N ASP A 74 -10.39 15.63 2.60
CA ASP A 74 -11.04 14.32 2.52
C ASP A 74 -10.29 13.32 1.63
N GLU A 75 -9.67 13.79 0.54
CA GLU A 75 -8.79 12.95 -0.28
C GLU A 75 -7.56 12.53 0.49
N LEU A 76 -6.93 13.46 1.21
CA LEU A 76 -5.76 13.17 2.03
C LEU A 76 -6.10 12.14 3.12
N ARG A 77 -7.26 12.26 3.78
CA ARG A 77 -7.74 11.26 4.74
C ARG A 77 -7.94 9.88 4.09
N LYS A 78 -8.47 9.81 2.87
CA LYS A 78 -8.61 8.55 2.12
C LYS A 78 -7.24 7.93 1.80
N ILE A 79 -6.27 8.74 1.36
CA ILE A 79 -4.89 8.31 1.08
C ILE A 79 -4.23 7.78 2.36
N LEU A 80 -4.40 8.48 3.49
CA LEU A 80 -3.88 8.05 4.79
C LEU A 80 -4.44 6.69 5.21
N VAL A 81 -5.75 6.48 5.06
CA VAL A 81 -6.38 5.18 5.33
C VAL A 81 -5.82 4.10 4.38
N ARG A 82 -5.67 4.42 3.09
CA ARG A 82 -5.14 3.48 2.09
C ARG A 82 -3.68 3.10 2.36
N ALA A 83 -2.89 4.03 2.88
CA ALA A 83 -1.54 3.80 3.37
C ALA A 83 -1.46 3.01 4.71
N GLY A 84 -2.59 2.58 5.28
CA GLY A 84 -2.65 1.84 6.53
C GLY A 84 -2.50 2.70 7.79
N ALA A 85 -2.77 4.00 7.68
CA ALA A 85 -2.78 4.90 8.82
C ALA A 85 -4.14 4.94 9.52
N ILE A 86 -4.10 5.17 10.84
CA ILE A 86 -5.30 5.35 11.68
C ILE A 86 -5.35 6.78 12.23
N ARG A 87 -6.58 7.27 12.40
CA ARG A 87 -6.87 8.59 12.94
C ARG A 87 -7.09 8.54 14.46
N THR A 88 -6.58 9.55 15.14
CA THR A 88 -6.76 9.78 16.58
C THR A 88 -6.97 11.27 16.85
N TYR A 89 -7.63 11.59 17.96
CA TYR A 89 -7.78 12.96 18.42
C TYR A 89 -7.06 13.14 19.75
N ARG A 90 -6.34 14.26 19.90
CA ARG A 90 -5.75 14.66 21.18
C ARG A 90 -6.76 15.45 22.00
N LYS A 91 -6.42 15.71 23.27
CA LYS A 91 -7.28 16.44 24.23
C LYS A 91 -7.64 17.86 23.77
N ASP A 92 -6.80 18.46 22.93
CA ASP A 92 -6.99 19.78 22.32
C ASP A 92 -7.91 19.73 21.08
N GLY A 93 -8.44 18.56 20.71
CA GLY A 93 -9.26 18.38 19.51
C GLY A 93 -8.44 18.27 18.21
N SER A 94 -7.11 18.34 18.27
CA SER A 94 -6.27 18.22 17.09
C SER A 94 -6.30 16.79 16.52
N GLU A 95 -6.36 16.71 15.19
CA GLU A 95 -6.39 15.45 14.44
C GLU A 95 -4.96 14.94 14.21
N TRP A 96 -4.70 13.68 14.60
CA TRP A 96 -3.39 13.03 14.48
C TRP A 96 -3.51 11.68 13.80
N TRP A 97 -2.50 11.38 12.99
CA TRP A 97 -2.43 10.18 12.19
C TRP A 97 -1.13 9.43 12.43
N ARG A 98 -1.19 8.12 12.24
CA ARG A 98 -0.08 7.20 12.51
C ARG A 98 -0.28 5.89 11.77
N LEU A 99 0.80 5.18 11.46
CA LEU A 99 0.68 3.84 10.88
C LEU A 99 0.18 2.85 11.92
N LEU A 100 -0.76 1.99 11.52
CA LEU A 100 -1.25 0.90 12.37
C LEU A 100 -0.13 -0.08 12.74
N SER A 101 0.78 -0.35 11.79
CA SER A 101 1.96 -1.20 11.98
C SER A 101 2.93 -0.68 13.06
N ARG A 102 2.85 0.59 13.43
CA ARG A 102 3.69 1.21 14.46
C ARG A 102 2.98 1.35 15.80
N MET A 103 1.83 0.69 16.00
CA MET A 103 1.07 0.79 17.25
C MET A 103 1.92 0.42 18.47
N ASP A 104 2.61 -0.71 18.40
CA ASP A 104 3.43 -1.22 19.50
C ASP A 104 4.55 -0.24 19.90
N GLU A 105 5.24 0.35 18.92
CA GLU A 105 6.30 1.35 19.16
C GLU A 105 5.78 2.56 19.96
N TYR A 106 4.57 3.02 19.65
CA TYR A 106 3.98 4.13 20.39
C TYR A 106 3.54 3.75 21.79
N ILE A 107 2.93 2.57 21.96
CA ILE A 107 2.54 2.10 23.30
C ILE A 107 3.78 2.08 24.19
N GLU A 108 4.88 1.58 23.65
CA GLU A 108 6.17 1.56 24.34
C GLU A 108 6.71 2.96 24.65
N LYS A 109 6.77 3.85 23.66
CA LYS A 109 7.18 5.26 23.88
C LYS A 109 6.28 6.00 24.87
N LYS A 110 5.00 5.66 24.94
CA LYS A 110 4.04 6.28 25.88
C LYS A 110 4.24 5.76 27.29
N ARG A 111 4.52 4.46 27.46
CA ARG A 111 4.89 3.85 28.76
C ARG A 111 6.15 4.47 29.34
N GLN A 112 7.17 4.74 28.51
CA GLN A 112 8.43 5.36 28.95
C GLN A 112 8.32 6.83 29.37
N LYS A 113 7.23 7.51 28.99
CA LYS A 113 6.99 8.92 29.32
C LYS A 113 6.08 9.13 30.54
N GLN A 114 5.47 8.07 31.06
CA GLN A 114 4.71 8.09 32.32
C GLN A 114 5.64 7.81 33.50
#